data_AF-S7XL35-F1
#
_entry.id   AF-S7XL35-F1
#
_cell.length_a   1.000
_cell.length_b   1.000
_cell.length_c   1.000
_cell.angle_alpha   90.00
_cell.angle_beta   90.00
_cell.angle_gamma   90.00
#
_symmetry.space_group_name_H-M   'P 1'
#
loop_
_entity.id
_entity.type
_entity.pdbx_description
1 polymer ?
#
loop_
_entity_poly.entity_id
_entity_poly.type
_entity_poly.pdbx_seq_one_letter_code
_entity_poly.pdbx_strand_id
1 'polypeptide(L)'
;MDLNEQVCQKLISESKLKEHIDEKRAMDYLRLIQDMFRSYYLTVSSDSSLPDLVSGYEHQLSQVLDMMIYGILEEDSSKKGEK
;
A
#
# COMPACT_ATOMS: atom_id res chain seq x y z
N MET A 1 8.45 -15.90 1.25
CA MET A 1 7.45 -14.82 1.27
C MET A 1 7.88 -13.75 0.28
N ASP A 2 6.94 -13.13 -0.41
CA ASP A 2 7.17 -11.99 -1.29
C ASP A 2 7.83 -10.84 -0.49
N LEU A 3 8.75 -10.08 -1.10
CA LEU A 3 9.40 -8.94 -0.44
C LEU A 3 8.36 -7.88 -0.07
N ASN A 4 7.35 -7.64 -0.92
CA ASN A 4 6.25 -6.72 -0.63
C ASN A 4 5.43 -7.16 0.58
N GLU A 5 5.19 -8.46 0.71
CA GLU A 5 4.46 -9.00 1.85
C GLU A 5 5.22 -8.78 3.16
N GLN A 6 6.54 -9.00 3.16
CA GLN A 6 7.38 -8.77 4.34
C GLN A 6 7.42 -7.29 4.74
N VAL A 7 7.51 -6.38 3.77
CA VAL A 7 7.49 -4.94 4.02
C VAL A 7 6.14 -4.50 4.59
N CYS A 8 5.03 -4.95 4.00
CA CYS A 8 3.68 -4.65 4.49
C CYS A 8 3.46 -5.20 5.91
N GLN A 9 3.90 -6.43 6.17
CA GLN A 9 3.76 -7.06 7.48
C GLN A 9 4.56 -6.32 8.54
N LYS A 10 5.80 -5.93 8.22
CA LYS A 10 6.62 -5.13 9.12
C LYS A 10 5.95 -3.79 9.44
N LEU A 11 5.50 -3.07 8.41
CA LEU A 11 4.78 -1.79 8.57
C LEU A 11 3.57 -1.95 9.50
N ILE A 12 2.74 -2.96 9.26
CA ILE A 12 1.54 -3.21 10.07
C ILE A 12 1.90 -3.54 11.52
N SER A 13 2.90 -4.40 11.74
CA SER A 13 3.33 -4.81 13.09
C SER A 13 3.93 -3.68 13.91
N GLU A 14 4.56 -2.71 13.25
CA GLU A 14 5.20 -1.55 13.89
C GLU A 14 4.24 -0.37 14.07
N SER A 15 3.03 -0.44 13.51
CA SER A 15 2.07 0.66 13.51
C SER A 15 0.91 0.46 14.46
N LYS A 16 0.31 1.56 14.93
CA LYS A 16 -0.96 1.52 15.65
C LYS A 16 -2.11 1.48 14.65
N LEU A 17 -2.83 0.36 14.64
CA LEU A 17 -4.00 0.16 13.78
C LEU A 17 -5.24 0.83 14.39
N LYS A 18 -6.20 1.19 13.54
CA LYS A 18 -7.53 1.63 14.01
C LYS A 18 -8.22 0.52 14.79
N GLU A 19 -9.06 0.90 15.76
CA GLU A 19 -9.72 -0.02 16.72
C GLU A 19 -10.45 -1.21 16.07
N HIS A 20 -11.02 -1.04 14.88
CA HIS A 20 -11.79 -2.06 14.16
C HIS A 20 -10.97 -2.88 13.14
N ILE A 21 -9.65 -2.69 13.11
CA ILE A 21 -8.72 -3.29 12.16
C ILE A 21 -7.71 -4.15 12.91
N ASP A 22 -7.71 -5.45 12.63
CA ASP A 22 -6.64 -6.36 13.04
C ASP A 22 -5.58 -6.51 11.94
N GLU A 23 -4.41 -7.06 12.28
CA GLU A 23 -3.30 -7.21 11.34
C GLU A 23 -3.68 -8.05 10.12
N LYS A 24 -4.49 -9.10 10.31
CA LYS A 24 -4.94 -9.96 9.21
C LYS A 24 -5.78 -9.17 8.22
N ARG A 25 -6.71 -8.37 8.72
CA ARG A 25 -7.59 -7.50 7.92
C ARG A 25 -6.80 -6.42 7.19
N ALA A 26 -5.79 -5.85 7.84
CA ALA A 26 -4.89 -4.89 7.22
C ALA A 26 -4.08 -5.53 6.07
N MET A 27 -3.52 -6.72 6.29
CA MET A 27 -2.79 -7.48 5.27
C MET A 27 -3.69 -7.89 4.09
N ASP A 28 -4.90 -8.39 4.37
CA ASP A 28 -5.88 -8.76 3.34
C ASP A 28 -6.28 -7.54 2.49
N TYR A 29 -6.45 -6.38 3.12
CA TYR A 29 -6.76 -5.13 2.43
C TYR A 29 -5.60 -4.64 1.55
N LEU A 30 -4.37 -4.63 2.07
CA LEU A 30 -3.19 -4.25 1.28
C LEU A 30 -2.96 -5.19 0.09
N ARG A 31 -3.18 -6.50 0.25
CA ARG A 31 -3.14 -7.47 -0.84
C ARG A 31 -4.17 -7.16 -1.92
N LEU A 32 -5.42 -6.96 -1.52
CA LEU A 32 -6.51 -6.67 -2.45
C LEU A 32 -6.19 -5.48 -3.36
N ILE A 33 -5.66 -4.40 -2.79
CA ILE A 33 -5.35 -3.23 -3.62
C ILE A 33 -4.12 -3.46 -4.49
N GLN A 34 -3.08 -4.13 -3.98
CA GLN A 34 -1.92 -4.48 -4.81
C GLN A 34 -2.34 -5.34 -6.01
N ASP A 35 -3.24 -6.31 -5.82
CA ASP A 35 -3.77 -7.15 -6.88
C ASP A 35 -4.63 -6.36 -7.88
N MET A 36 -5.47 -5.45 -7.40
CA MET A 36 -6.28 -4.57 -8.23
C MET A 36 -5.40 -3.62 -9.05
N PHE A 37 -4.39 -3.01 -8.43
CA PHE A 37 -3.47 -2.11 -9.09
C PHE A 37 -2.62 -2.83 -10.14
N ARG A 38 -2.11 -4.03 -9.82
CA ARG A 38 -1.43 -4.91 -10.77
C ARG A 38 -2.31 -5.23 -11.97
N SER A 39 -3.56 -5.63 -11.73
CA SER A 39 -4.50 -5.97 -12.80
C SER A 39 -4.80 -4.77 -13.70
N TYR A 40 -5.07 -3.61 -13.10
CA TYR A 40 -5.24 -2.36 -13.83
C TYR A 40 -4.02 -2.07 -14.69
N TYR A 41 -2.83 -2.02 -14.08
CA TYR A 41 -1.60 -1.65 -14.77
C TYR A 41 -1.27 -2.59 -15.94
N LEU A 42 -1.44 -3.89 -15.76
CA LEU A 42 -1.24 -4.87 -16.84
C LEU A 42 -2.20 -4.67 -18.02
N THR A 43 -3.42 -4.17 -17.77
CA THR A 43 -4.40 -3.90 -18.84
C THR A 43 -4.11 -2.61 -19.60
N VAL A 44 -3.71 -1.52 -18.92
CA VAL A 44 -3.47 -0.22 -19.58
C VAL A 44 -2.13 -0.16 -20.29
N SER A 45 -1.15 -0.94 -19.86
CA SER A 45 0.23 -0.78 -20.32
C SER A 45 0.65 -1.75 -21.44
N SER A 46 -0.32 -2.24 -22.19
CA SER A 46 -0.16 -3.21 -23.29
C SER A 46 0.85 -2.76 -24.37
N ASP A 47 1.12 -1.46 -24.49
CA ASP A 47 1.96 -0.85 -25.53
C ASP A 47 3.29 -0.25 -25.02
N SER A 48 3.66 -0.48 -23.75
CA SER A 48 4.86 0.13 -23.13
C SER A 48 6.09 -0.78 -23.13
N SER A 49 7.30 -0.20 -23.15
CA SER A 49 8.54 -0.95 -23.00
C SER A 49 8.64 -1.55 -21.58
N LEU A 50 9.12 -2.80 -21.45
CA LEU A 50 9.19 -3.53 -20.16
C LEU A 50 9.92 -2.77 -19.02
N PRO A 51 11.05 -2.06 -19.26
CA PRO A 51 11.73 -1.31 -18.20
C PRO A 51 10.94 -0.08 -17.72
N ASP A 52 10.33 0.66 -18.65
CA ASP A 52 9.51 1.84 -18.32
C ASP A 52 8.24 1.42 -17.57
N LEU A 53 7.69 0.27 -17.94
CA LEU A 53 6.56 -0.39 -17.30
C LEU A 53 6.83 -0.71 -15.82
N VAL A 54 7.96 -1.35 -15.51
CA VAL A 54 8.27 -1.75 -14.13
C VAL A 54 8.52 -0.53 -13.24
N SER A 55 9.30 0.45 -13.72
CA SER A 55 9.59 1.65 -12.92
C SER A 55 8.34 2.49 -12.67
N GLY A 56 7.46 2.63 -13.67
CA GLY A 56 6.19 3.33 -13.54
C GLY A 56 5.23 2.64 -12.58
N TYR A 57 5.16 1.31 -12.64
CA TYR A 57 4.36 0.50 -11.73
C TYR A 57 4.79 0.68 -10.27
N GLU A 58 6.08 0.53 -9.98
CA GLU A 58 6.60 0.65 -8.60
C GLU A 58 6.37 2.05 -8.03
N HIS A 59 6.62 3.08 -8.84
CA HIS A 59 6.41 4.46 -8.42
C HIS A 59 4.94 4.75 -8.09
N GLN A 60 4.02 4.39 -8.98
CA GLN A 60 2.60 4.66 -8.76
C GLN A 60 2.00 3.79 -7.65
N LEU A 61 2.43 2.52 -7.54
CA LEU A 61 1.99 1.65 -6.45
C LEU A 61 2.38 2.23 -5.09
N SER A 62 3.60 2.79 -4.96
CA SER A 62 4.04 3.43 -3.71
C SER A 62 3.12 4.58 -3.29
N GLN A 63 2.65 5.40 -4.25
CA GLN A 63 1.72 6.50 -3.99
C GLN A 63 0.33 5.99 -3.57
N VAL A 64 -0.17 4.95 -4.23
CA VAL A 64 -1.46 4.34 -3.88
C VAL A 64 -1.41 3.78 -2.47
N LEU A 65 -0.33 3.09 -2.10
CA LEU A 65 -0.15 2.55 -0.75
C LEU A 65 -0.06 3.65 0.31
N ASP A 66 0.68 4.73 0.03
CA ASP A 66 0.79 5.90 0.92
C ASP A 66 -0.58 6.55 1.19
N MET A 67 -1.41 6.72 0.15
CA MET A 67 -2.76 7.27 0.29
C MET A 67 -3.73 6.35 1.06
N MET A 68 -3.52 5.04 1.03
CA MET A 68 -4.43 4.09 1.66
C MET A 68 -4.05 3.72 3.09
N ILE A 69 -2.81 3.99 3.49
CA ILE A 69 -2.33 3.84 4.86
C ILE A 69 -3.25 4.60 5.85
N TYR A 70 -3.83 5.74 5.45
CA TYR A 70 -4.83 6.49 6.24
C TYR A 70 -6.11 5.71 6.53
N GLY A 71 -6.44 4.69 5.73
CA GLY A 71 -7.56 3.78 5.98
C GLY A 71 -7.29 2.78 7.09
N ILE A 72 -6.01 2.41 7.29
CA ILE A 72 -5.55 1.30 8.14
C ILE A 72 -5.00 1.81 9.47
N LEU A 73 -4.12 2.81 9.41
CA LEU A 73 -3.42 3.34 10.57
C LEU A 73 -4.26 4.38 11.29
N GLU A 74 -4.15 4.41 12.61
CA GLU A 74 -4.68 5.51 13.40
C GLU A 74 -3.90 6.78 13.07
N GLU A 75 -4.59 7.93 13.00
CA GLU A 75 -3.88 9.21 12.88
C GLU A 75 -3.08 9.43 14.16
N ASP A 76 -1.77 9.69 14.01
CA ASP A 76 -0.96 10.18 15.11
C ASP A 76 -1.53 11.52 15.59
N SER A 77 -2.35 11.47 16.63
CA SER A 77 -2.93 12.64 17.30
C SER A 77 -1.85 13.63 17.79
N SER A 78 -0.58 13.22 17.81
CA SER A 78 0.61 14.01 18.14
C SER A 78 0.95 15.12 17.12
N LYS A 79 0.36 15.15 15.90
CA LYS A 79 0.60 16.25 14.92
C LYS A 79 -0.47 17.34 14.88
N LYS A 80 -1.51 17.28 15.73
CA LYS A 80 -2.41 18.44 15.94
C LYS A 80 -1.76 19.44 16.89
N GLY A 81 -0.71 20.10 16.44
CA GLY A 81 0.07 20.95 17.34
C GLY A 81 1.11 21.87 16.72
N GLU A 82 1.08 22.17 15.43
CA GLU A 82 1.81 23.33 14.90
C GLU A 82 0.84 24.18 14.07
N LYS A 83 0.63 25.41 14.58
CA LYS A 83 -0.24 26.46 14.03
C LYS A 83 0.37 27.07 12.77
#